data_AF-A0A7W1JPI8-F1
#
_entry.id   AF-A0A7W1JPI8-F1
#
_cell.length_a   1.000
_cell.length_b   1.000
_cell.length_c   1.000
_cell.angle_alpha   90.00
_cell.angle_beta   90.00
_cell.angle_gamma   90.00
#
_symmetry.space_group_name_H-M   'P 1'
#
loop_
_entity.id
_entity.type
_entity.pdbx_description
1 polymer ?
#
loop_
_entity_poly.entity_id
_entity_poly.type
_entity_poly.pdbx_seq_one_letter_code
_entity_poly.pdbx_strand_id
1 'polypeptide(L)'
;MSVADNLDKYVLLIPDCIPVKGATRSSICDLTRHEIVLFNSEYFPLIEHLAADTLGQLLDRVADEEQRDQVIKFVEFLDSHELIIFSDHKEPFPKIEEHWDFPAVIQNAVIDVDTSLHDFEKIFADLDELGCQRRFRGRAAFEAERRRRRVYLERGNQDVRAFRHTVAL
;
A
#
# COMPACT_ATOMS: atom_id res chain seq x y z
N MET A 1 -21.27 -4.36 19.66
CA MET A 1 -21.07 -3.84 21.03
C MET A 1 -21.48 -2.39 21.01
N SER A 2 -22.06 -1.84 22.07
CA SER A 2 -22.41 -0.42 22.06
C SER A 2 -21.18 0.42 22.33
N VAL A 3 -21.13 1.66 21.83
CA VAL A 3 -20.06 2.62 22.13
C VAL A 3 -19.94 2.88 23.63
N ALA A 4 -21.06 2.76 24.37
CA ALA A 4 -21.10 2.89 25.82
C ALA A 4 -20.29 1.80 26.56
N ASP A 5 -20.05 0.65 25.95
CA ASP A 5 -19.30 -0.46 26.57
C ASP A 5 -17.77 -0.28 26.45
N ASN A 6 -17.29 0.76 25.74
CA ASN A 6 -15.87 0.96 25.43
C ASN A 6 -15.33 2.33 25.88
N LEU A 7 -15.96 2.95 26.89
CA LEU A 7 -15.54 4.26 27.41
C LEU A 7 -14.11 4.24 27.97
N ASP A 8 -13.66 3.11 28.49
CA ASP A 8 -12.32 2.91 29.05
C ASP A 8 -11.25 2.58 27.98
N LYS A 9 -11.63 2.47 26.71
CA LYS A 9 -10.74 2.07 25.62
C LYS A 9 -10.36 3.22 24.71
N TYR A 10 -9.21 3.06 24.06
CA TYR A 10 -8.79 3.89 22.95
C TYR A 10 -9.55 3.52 21.68
N VAL A 11 -9.92 4.54 20.90
CA VAL A 11 -10.51 4.37 19.58
C VAL A 11 -9.42 4.59 18.54
N LEU A 12 -8.99 3.51 17.91
CA LEU A 12 -7.87 3.56 16.99
C LEU A 12 -8.34 3.28 15.58
N LEU A 13 -7.97 4.16 14.66
CA LEU A 13 -8.15 3.93 13.23
C LEU A 13 -7.23 2.79 12.78
N ILE A 14 -7.74 1.88 11.96
CA ILE A 14 -6.93 0.80 11.41
C ILE A 14 -5.84 1.41 10.51
N PRO A 15 -4.56 0.94 10.56
CA PRO A 15 -3.46 1.60 9.88
C PRO A 15 -3.59 1.73 8.35
N ASP A 16 -4.34 0.84 7.70
CA ASP A 16 -4.59 0.86 6.26
C ASP A 16 -5.81 1.73 5.86
N CYS A 17 -6.53 2.25 6.84
CA CYS A 17 -7.64 3.18 6.67
C CYS A 17 -7.09 4.62 6.76
N ILE A 18 -6.76 5.20 5.60
CA ILE A 18 -6.05 6.48 5.54
C ILE A 18 -7.04 7.65 5.52
N PRO A 19 -7.05 8.53 6.55
CA PRO A 19 -7.91 9.70 6.55
C PRO A 19 -7.34 10.79 5.64
N VAL A 20 -8.19 11.36 4.79
CA VAL A 20 -7.83 12.41 3.83
C VAL A 20 -8.80 13.58 3.98
N LYS A 21 -8.24 14.76 4.24
CA LYS A 21 -9.00 16.01 4.35
C LYS A 21 -9.33 16.53 2.95
N GLY A 22 -10.61 16.62 2.62
CA GLY A 22 -11.06 17.21 1.37
C GLY A 22 -11.67 18.60 1.55
N ALA A 23 -11.80 19.34 0.44
CA ALA A 23 -12.29 20.71 0.43
C ALA A 23 -13.78 20.83 0.81
N THR A 24 -14.61 19.87 0.41
CA THR A 24 -16.06 19.88 0.67
C THR A 24 -16.49 18.74 1.60
N ARG A 25 -15.90 17.56 1.44
CA ARG A 25 -16.09 16.39 2.29
C ARG A 25 -14.74 15.75 2.53
N SER A 26 -14.58 15.13 3.68
CA SER A 26 -13.39 14.33 3.98
C SER A 26 -13.68 12.86 3.73
N SER A 27 -12.63 12.07 3.61
CA SER A 27 -12.74 10.65 3.29
C SER A 27 -11.79 9.82 4.13
N ILE A 28 -12.15 8.57 4.38
CA ILE A 28 -11.23 7.52 4.85
C ILE A 28 -11.11 6.53 3.70
N CYS A 29 -9.87 6.31 3.26
CA CYS A 29 -9.54 5.38 2.20
C CYS A 29 -9.12 4.04 2.84
N ASP A 30 -9.97 3.03 2.77
CA ASP A 30 -9.62 1.67 3.16
C ASP A 30 -8.87 1.00 2.00
N LEU A 31 -7.55 0.90 2.16
CA LEU A 31 -6.67 0.36 1.11
C LEU A 31 -6.80 -1.15 0.94
N THR A 32 -7.23 -1.88 1.96
CA THR A 32 -7.40 -3.34 1.91
C THR A 32 -8.69 -3.70 1.17
N ARG A 33 -9.79 -3.02 1.47
CA ARG A 33 -11.11 -3.26 0.86
C ARG A 33 -11.33 -2.48 -0.44
N HIS A 34 -10.42 -1.57 -0.77
CA HIS A 34 -10.54 -0.64 -1.91
C HIS A 34 -11.81 0.22 -1.84
N GLU A 35 -12.16 0.66 -0.62
CA GLU A 35 -13.35 1.46 -0.36
C GLU A 35 -12.99 2.89 0.06
N ILE A 36 -13.87 3.83 -0.28
CA ILE A 36 -13.75 5.23 0.11
C ILE A 36 -15.00 5.60 0.90
N VAL A 37 -14.82 5.84 2.20
CA VAL A 37 -15.90 6.21 3.11
C VAL A 37 -15.89 7.72 3.29
N LEU A 38 -16.97 8.39 2.86
CA LEU A 38 -17.07 9.85 2.89
C LEU A 38 -17.80 10.34 4.14
N PHE A 39 -17.27 11.37 4.79
CA PHE A 39 -17.86 11.99 5.98
C PHE A 39 -17.77 13.53 5.93
N ASN A 40 -18.47 14.21 6.84
CA ASN A 40 -18.40 15.68 6.91
C ASN A 40 -17.00 16.11 7.39
N SER A 41 -16.38 17.06 6.68
CA SER A 41 -15.06 17.60 7.03
C SER A 41 -15.00 18.25 8.41
N GLU A 42 -16.13 18.63 8.99
CA GLU A 42 -16.24 19.11 10.38
C GLU A 42 -15.75 18.08 11.40
N TYR A 43 -15.90 16.78 11.11
CA TYR A 43 -15.43 15.71 12.00
C TYR A 43 -13.95 15.37 11.83
N PHE A 44 -13.28 15.91 10.80
CA PHE A 44 -11.87 15.57 10.52
C PHE A 44 -10.94 15.80 11.74
N PRO A 45 -11.05 16.91 12.48
CA PRO A 45 -10.23 17.14 13.67
C PRO A 45 -10.45 16.10 14.78
N LEU A 46 -11.62 15.45 14.86
CA LEU A 46 -11.89 14.44 15.88
C LEU A 46 -10.98 13.21 15.76
N ILE A 47 -10.48 12.91 14.56
CA ILE A 47 -9.61 11.75 14.32
C ILE A 47 -8.32 11.86 15.16
N GLU A 48 -7.73 13.06 15.25
CA GLU A 48 -6.53 13.29 16.07
C GLU A 48 -6.80 13.13 17.57
N HIS A 49 -8.00 13.53 18.01
CA HIS A 49 -8.41 13.43 19.41
C HIS A 49 -8.69 11.97 19.83
N LEU A 50 -9.31 11.17 18.95
CA LEU A 50 -9.55 9.74 19.18
C LEU A 50 -8.24 8.96 19.39
N ALA A 51 -7.18 9.36 18.68
CA ALA A 51 -5.87 8.74 18.82
C ALA A 51 -5.14 9.12 20.12
N ALA A 52 -5.56 10.18 20.84
CA ALA A 52 -4.82 10.73 21.97
C ALA A 52 -5.20 10.09 23.32
N ASP A 53 -6.49 9.88 23.55
CA ASP A 53 -7.10 9.53 24.83
C ASP A 53 -8.14 8.42 24.70
N THR A 54 -8.60 7.87 25.82
CA THR A 54 -9.75 6.95 25.82
C THR A 54 -11.04 7.69 25.47
N LEU A 55 -12.03 6.96 24.98
CA LEU A 55 -13.31 7.55 24.58
C LEU A 55 -14.00 8.30 25.72
N GLY A 56 -14.00 7.75 26.93
CA GLY A 56 -14.58 8.39 28.11
C GLY A 56 -13.87 9.71 28.45
N GLN A 57 -12.54 9.72 28.43
CA GLN A 57 -11.76 10.94 28.65
C GLN A 57 -12.03 12.01 27.57
N LEU A 58 -12.21 11.60 26.32
CA LEU A 58 -12.59 12.51 25.24
C LEU A 58 -13.96 13.13 25.51
N LEU A 59 -14.95 12.31 25.86
CA LEU A 59 -16.32 12.77 26.16
C LEU A 59 -16.38 13.65 27.41
N ASP A 60 -15.52 13.40 28.41
CA ASP A 60 -15.45 14.21 29.64
C ASP A 60 -14.85 15.61 29.40
N ARG A 61 -14.02 15.77 28.35
CA ARG A 61 -13.49 17.09 27.96
C ARG A 61 -14.50 17.94 27.19
N VAL A 62 -15.53 17.30 26.64
CA VAL A 62 -16.60 17.97 25.91
C VAL A 62 -17.70 18.34 26.91
N ALA A 63 -17.78 19.62 27.26
CA ALA A 63 -18.76 20.12 28.21
C ALA A 63 -20.19 20.18 27.66
N ASP A 64 -20.34 20.25 26.33
CA ASP A 64 -21.61 20.41 25.65
C ASP A 64 -22.22 19.05 25.26
N GLU A 65 -23.49 18.82 25.59
CA GLU A 65 -24.16 17.54 25.33
C GLU A 65 -24.35 17.27 23.83
N GLU A 66 -24.59 18.31 23.02
CA GLU A 66 -24.75 18.16 21.56
C GLU A 66 -23.42 17.74 20.91
N GLN A 67 -22.31 18.36 21.32
CA GLN A 67 -20.98 17.95 20.89
C GLN A 67 -20.63 16.53 21.32
N ARG A 68 -21.03 16.10 22.54
CA ARG A 68 -20.84 14.70 22.98
C ARG A 68 -21.58 13.73 22.08
N ASP A 69 -22.83 14.03 21.75
CA ASP A 69 -23.65 13.22 20.84
C ASP A 69 -23.04 13.15 19.43
N GLN A 70 -22.47 14.26 18.93
CA GLN A 70 -21.74 14.29 17.68
C GLN A 70 -20.50 13.38 17.68
N VAL A 71 -19.71 13.38 18.77
CA VAL A 71 -18.56 12.47 18.91
C VAL A 71 -19.02 11.02 18.91
N ILE A 72 -20.06 10.68 19.67
CA ILE A 72 -20.62 9.32 19.74
C ILE A 72 -21.09 8.87 18.35
N LYS A 73 -21.89 9.69 17.66
CA LYS A 73 -22.36 9.40 16.29
C LYS A 73 -21.22 9.18 15.31
N PHE A 74 -20.14 9.96 15.44
CA PHE A 74 -18.98 9.78 14.57
C PHE A 74 -18.23 8.48 14.87
N VAL A 75 -18.06 8.12 16.14
CA VAL A 75 -17.46 6.82 16.52
C VAL A 75 -18.32 5.64 16.06
N GLU A 76 -19.64 5.71 16.23
CA GLU A 76 -20.59 4.70 15.71
C GLU A 76 -20.53 4.60 14.18
N PHE A 77 -20.39 5.72 13.49
CA PHE A 77 -20.20 5.74 12.04
C PHE A 77 -18.91 5.02 11.63
N LEU A 78 -17.79 5.27 12.32
CA LEU A 78 -16.53 4.59 12.05
C LEU A 78 -16.60 3.08 12.36
N ASP A 79 -17.22 2.70 13.48
CA ASP A 79 -17.40 1.30 13.90
C ASP A 79 -18.29 0.53 12.92
N SER A 80 -19.39 1.15 12.46
CA SER A 80 -20.32 0.52 11.50
C SER A 80 -19.71 0.30 10.10
N HIS A 81 -18.65 1.04 9.76
CA HIS A 81 -17.85 0.79 8.56
C HIS A 81 -16.61 -0.07 8.83
N GLU A 82 -16.45 -0.60 10.04
CA GLU A 82 -15.32 -1.43 10.47
C GLU A 82 -13.95 -0.73 10.28
N LEU A 83 -13.90 0.60 10.42
CA LEU A 83 -12.69 1.41 10.20
C LEU A 83 -11.82 1.58 11.45
N ILE A 84 -12.37 1.25 12.62
CA ILE A 84 -11.72 1.45 13.92
C ILE A 84 -11.66 0.14 14.71
N ILE A 85 -10.77 0.12 15.69
CA ILE A 85 -10.73 -0.89 16.74
C ILE A 85 -10.76 -0.22 18.11
N PHE A 86 -11.34 -0.91 19.08
CA PHE A 86 -11.27 -0.54 20.49
C PHE A 86 -10.12 -1.29 21.16
N SER A 87 -9.22 -0.57 21.82
CA SER A 87 -7.98 -1.14 22.39
C SER A 87 -7.71 -0.60 23.79
N ASP A 88 -7.14 -1.43 24.67
CA ASP A 88 -6.66 -1.02 26.00
C ASP A 88 -5.31 -0.27 25.91
N HIS A 89 -4.67 -0.29 24.73
CA HIS A 89 -3.37 0.31 24.47
C HIS A 89 -3.42 1.24 23.26
N LYS A 90 -2.67 2.34 23.31
CA LYS A 90 -2.67 3.42 22.31
C LYS A 90 -2.06 3.03 20.96
N GLU A 91 -1.11 2.10 20.93
CA GLU A 91 -0.33 1.75 19.74
C GLU A 91 -0.22 0.21 19.60
N PRO A 92 -1.29 -0.50 19.21
CA PRO A 92 -1.23 -1.93 18.94
C PRO A 92 -0.48 -2.23 17.63
N PHE A 93 -0.31 -1.23 16.75
CA PHE A 93 0.33 -1.40 15.45
C PHE A 93 1.48 -0.41 15.25
N PRO A 94 2.64 -0.85 14.74
CA PRO A 94 3.66 0.07 14.26
C PRO A 94 3.07 0.92 13.13
N LYS A 95 3.38 2.22 13.13
CA LYS A 95 3.01 3.13 12.03
C LYS A 95 3.62 2.60 10.73
N ILE A 96 2.88 2.67 9.61
CA ILE A 96 3.42 2.34 8.29
C ILE A 96 4.63 3.24 8.05
N GLU A 97 5.79 2.64 7.81
CA GLU A 97 7.00 3.39 7.51
C GLU A 97 6.88 3.97 6.09
N GLU A 98 6.85 5.30 5.97
CA GLU A 98 6.83 6.00 4.68
C GLU A 98 8.24 6.13 4.08
N HIS A 99 9.09 5.10 4.24
CA HIS A 99 10.43 5.15 3.67
C HIS A 99 10.38 4.83 2.17
N TRP A 100 10.98 5.71 1.37
CA TRP A 100 11.22 5.42 -0.04
C TRP A 100 12.29 4.34 -0.17
N ASP A 101 11.87 3.12 -0.49
CA ASP A 101 12.67 1.91 -0.34
C ASP A 101 13.83 1.78 -1.35
N PHE A 102 13.80 2.52 -2.48
CA PHE A 102 14.87 2.46 -3.47
C PHE A 102 14.98 3.69 -4.39
N PRO A 103 16.11 4.43 -4.39
CA PRO A 103 16.37 5.51 -5.34
C PRO A 103 16.86 4.94 -6.68
N ALA A 104 15.99 4.30 -7.46
CA ALA A 104 16.26 4.07 -8.88
C ALA A 104 15.75 5.27 -9.69
N VAL A 105 16.49 5.70 -10.70
CA VAL A 105 15.95 6.64 -11.70
C VAL A 105 14.88 5.94 -12.54
N ILE A 106 15.03 4.63 -12.77
CA ILE A 106 14.03 3.76 -13.41
C ILE A 106 13.99 2.39 -12.73
N GLN A 107 12.78 1.93 -12.35
CA GLN A 107 12.62 0.63 -11.68
C GLN A 107 12.43 -0.53 -12.66
N ASN A 108 11.90 -0.26 -13.86
CA ASN A 108 11.60 -1.27 -14.87
C ASN A 108 11.97 -0.74 -16.26
N ALA A 109 12.50 -1.61 -17.12
CA ALA A 109 12.73 -1.34 -18.53
C ALA A 109 12.13 -2.47 -19.39
N VAL A 110 11.46 -2.09 -20.48
CA VAL A 110 10.98 -3.04 -21.50
C VAL A 110 11.84 -2.84 -22.73
N ILE A 111 12.58 -3.89 -23.10
CA ILE A 111 13.36 -3.91 -24.34
C ILE A 111 12.50 -4.61 -25.39
N ASP A 112 12.10 -3.85 -26.41
CA ASP A 112 11.39 -4.38 -27.57
C ASP A 112 12.42 -4.91 -28.56
N VAL A 113 12.36 -6.20 -28.85
CA VAL A 113 13.30 -6.87 -29.75
C VAL A 113 12.55 -7.25 -31.02
N ASP A 114 12.84 -6.52 -32.09
CA ASP A 114 12.38 -6.77 -33.46
C ASP A 114 13.51 -7.38 -34.31
N THR A 115 13.47 -7.20 -35.64
CA THR A 115 14.49 -7.71 -36.57
C THR A 115 15.77 -6.89 -36.58
N SER A 116 15.85 -5.77 -35.85
CA SER A 116 17.03 -4.92 -35.82
C SER A 116 18.12 -5.46 -34.88
N LEU A 117 19.38 -5.16 -35.21
CA LEU A 117 20.52 -5.56 -34.40
C LEU A 117 20.66 -4.59 -33.22
N HIS A 118 20.20 -5.01 -32.05
CA HIS A 118 20.34 -4.23 -30.81
C HIS A 118 21.71 -4.49 -30.16
N ASP A 119 22.38 -3.43 -29.73
CA ASP A 119 23.59 -3.51 -28.90
C ASP A 119 23.20 -3.75 -27.44
N PHE A 120 22.94 -5.00 -27.11
CA PHE A 120 22.50 -5.39 -25.76
C PHE A 120 23.55 -5.11 -24.69
N GLU A 121 24.85 -5.13 -25.02
CA GLU A 121 25.90 -4.81 -24.05
C GLU A 121 25.81 -3.35 -23.62
N LYS A 122 25.66 -2.44 -24.58
CA LYS A 122 25.44 -1.02 -24.28
C LYS A 122 24.12 -0.80 -23.52
N ILE A 123 23.03 -1.41 -23.97
CA ILE A 123 21.71 -1.25 -23.33
C ILE A 123 21.76 -1.68 -21.86
N PHE A 124 22.40 -2.81 -21.55
CA PHE A 124 22.52 -3.25 -20.16
C PHE A 124 23.45 -2.35 -19.34
N ALA A 125 24.55 -1.84 -19.91
CA ALA A 125 25.42 -0.89 -19.24
C ALA A 125 24.70 0.43 -18.89
N ASP A 126 23.92 0.97 -19.84
CA ASP A 126 23.13 2.20 -19.63
C ASP A 126 22.03 1.97 -18.56
N LEU A 127 21.39 0.79 -18.54
CA LEU A 127 20.38 0.45 -17.54
C LEU A 127 20.97 0.22 -16.14
N ASP A 128 22.19 -0.30 -16.06
CA ASP A 128 22.94 -0.43 -14.80
C ASP A 128 23.33 0.95 -14.26
N GLU A 129 23.77 1.87 -15.11
CA GLU A 129 24.07 3.26 -14.72
C GLU A 129 22.85 3.99 -14.16
N LEU A 130 21.67 3.72 -14.72
CA LEU A 130 20.39 4.28 -14.25
C LEU A 130 19.83 3.60 -12.98
N GLY A 131 20.53 2.60 -12.44
CA GLY A 131 20.13 1.90 -11.22
C GLY A 131 18.95 0.95 -11.39
N CYS A 132 18.69 0.45 -12.61
CA CYS A 132 17.59 -0.46 -12.92
C CYS A 132 17.88 -1.90 -12.42
N GLN A 133 17.78 -2.13 -11.12
CA GLN A 133 18.16 -3.42 -10.50
C GLN A 133 17.05 -4.48 -10.48
N ARG A 134 15.79 -4.11 -10.71
CA ARG A 134 14.63 -4.99 -10.51
C ARG A 134 13.92 -5.31 -11.83
N ARG A 135 14.31 -6.44 -12.45
CA ARG A 135 13.55 -7.22 -13.45
C ARG A 135 13.42 -6.63 -14.87
N PHE A 136 14.21 -7.17 -15.81
CA PHE A 136 13.99 -6.99 -17.25
C PHE A 136 12.90 -7.94 -17.77
N ARG A 137 11.95 -7.44 -18.57
CA ARG A 137 11.03 -8.26 -19.39
C ARG A 137 11.29 -7.97 -20.86
N GLY A 138 11.94 -8.89 -21.56
CA GLY A 138 12.04 -8.86 -23.02
C GLY A 138 10.72 -9.31 -23.65
N ARG A 139 10.17 -8.52 -24.57
CA ARG A 139 9.07 -8.94 -25.45
C ARG A 139 9.69 -9.15 -26.83
N ALA A 140 9.59 -10.38 -27.35
CA ALA A 140 9.86 -10.67 -28.75
C ALA A 140 8.51 -10.82 -29.45
N ALA A 141 8.24 -10.00 -30.46
CA ALA A 141 7.12 -10.19 -31.35
C ALA A 141 7.37 -11.46 -32.19
N PHE A 142 6.81 -12.59 -31.74
CA PHE A 142 6.94 -13.88 -32.39
C PHE A 142 5.84 -14.03 -33.45
N GLU A 143 5.97 -13.32 -34.57
CA GLU A 143 5.21 -13.67 -35.78
C GLU A 143 6.11 -14.47 -36.73
N ALA A 144 5.75 -15.75 -36.83
CA ALA A 144 6.17 -16.72 -37.84
C ALA A 144 7.67 -17.09 -37.92
N GLU A 145 8.14 -17.95 -37.01
CA GLU A 145 8.74 -19.23 -37.44
C GLU A 145 8.88 -20.18 -36.25
N ARG A 146 8.17 -21.31 -36.30
CA ARG A 146 8.42 -22.46 -35.43
C ARG A 146 9.84 -22.98 -35.68
N ARG A 147 10.83 -22.61 -34.85
CA ARG A 147 11.98 -23.46 -34.45
C ARG A 147 12.95 -22.74 -33.50
N ARG A 148 13.00 -23.23 -32.26
CA ARG A 148 14.13 -23.23 -31.32
C ARG A 148 14.84 -21.88 -31.06
N ARG A 149 14.42 -21.17 -30.00
CA ARG A 149 15.28 -20.67 -28.90
C ARG A 149 14.44 -19.84 -27.93
N ARG A 150 14.15 -20.41 -26.76
CA ARG A 150 13.63 -19.69 -25.60
C ARG A 150 14.86 -19.26 -24.79
N VAL A 151 15.26 -18.00 -24.89
CA VAL A 151 16.35 -17.47 -24.07
C VAL A 151 15.74 -16.98 -22.76
N TYR A 152 15.85 -17.77 -21.70
CA TYR A 152 15.67 -17.31 -20.33
C TYR A 152 17.05 -16.92 -19.80
N LEU A 153 17.24 -15.64 -19.47
CA LEU A 153 18.40 -15.17 -18.73
C LEU A 153 17.93 -14.81 -17.32
N GLU A 154 18.04 -15.78 -16.41
CA GLU A 154 17.96 -15.55 -14.97
C GLU A 154 19.39 -15.51 -14.41
N ARG A 155 19.81 -14.39 -13.81
CA ARG A 155 20.92 -14.40 -12.85
C ARG A 155 20.33 -14.59 -11.46
N GLY A 156 20.07 -15.85 -11.12
CA GLY A 156 20.03 -16.30 -9.73
C GLY A 156 21.46 -16.53 -9.26
N ASN A 157 21.81 -15.93 -8.13
CA ASN A 157 23.07 -16.14 -7.45
C ASN A 157 23.25 -17.64 -7.11
N GLN A 158 24.45 -18.18 -7.38
CA GLN A 158 24.96 -19.54 -7.07
C GLN A 158 24.70 -20.67 -8.11
N ASP A 159 25.82 -21.27 -8.54
CA ASP A 159 26.01 -22.52 -9.31
C ASP A 159 25.45 -22.62 -10.74
N VAL A 160 26.30 -22.23 -11.69
CA VAL A 160 26.18 -22.61 -13.10
C VAL A 160 26.52 -24.09 -13.27
N ARG A 161 25.53 -24.98 -13.17
CA ARG A 161 25.59 -26.30 -13.79
C ARG A 161 24.85 -26.28 -15.12
N ALA A 162 25.61 -26.42 -16.21
CA ALA A 162 25.08 -26.61 -17.55
C ALA A 162 24.26 -27.91 -17.61
N PHE A 163 22.93 -27.80 -17.67
CA PHE A 163 22.08 -28.94 -18.02
C PHE A 163 22.23 -29.23 -19.52
N ARG A 164 23.15 -30.15 -19.84
CA ARG A 164 23.08 -30.92 -21.09
C ARG A 164 21.93 -31.91 -20.94
N HIS A 165 20.87 -31.77 -21.74
CA HIS A 165 20.02 -32.91 -22.06
C HIS A 165 20.08 -33.23 -23.55
N THR A 166 20.64 -34.41 -23.75
CA THR A 166 20.80 -35.27 -24.92
C THR A 166 19.59 -35.28 -25.86
N VAL A 167 19.91 -35.28 -27.15
CA VAL A 167 19.01 -35.62 -28.25
C VAL A 167 18.54 -37.08 -28.10
N ALA A 168 17.23 -37.32 -28.19
CA ALA A 168 16.70 -38.62 -28.60
C ALA A 168 15.42 -38.41 -29.42
N LEU A 169 15.59 -38.63 -30.73
CA LEU A 169 14.63 -38.85 -31.84
C LEU A 169 13.49 -37.83 -32.02
#